data_AF-A0A2V9M585-F1
#
_entry.id   AF-A0A2V9M585-F1
#
_cell.length_a   1.000
_cell.length_b   1.000
_cell.length_c   1.000
_cell.angle_alpha   90.00
_cell.angle_beta   90.00
_cell.angle_gamma   90.00
#
_symmetry.space_group_name_H-M   'P 1'
#
loop_
_entity.id
_entity.type
_entity.pdbx_description
1 polymer ?
#
loop_
_entity_poly.entity_id
_entity_poly.type
_entity_poly.pdbx_seq_one_letter_code
_entity_poly.pdbx_strand_id
1 'polypeptide(L)'
;MGQHPEEEKSKAEELERLTESVSKTLPASPAVPVARKNFIDEYLFRKIEQDKVPHALLCSDTEFLRRISLDLTGRLPEPEQIRKFVKDTDPQKREKLVDAIMTTSTKGVTKKPSTPFLDRWAYFFADLFRLNSFMSRGRTLFYNHIYNFLTVNQPYDQFVRGLLTATADSNFNSAPTNFLIHFYVDEQDNTIVNHEDTYDELAIRTTRMFLGINLECISCHGGAHHLEKINLWLTSRERADFWKQAAFFGKVRMYRPYGDKWDEFVLNNQGKGYDLSSQSVLRLPRQQADITPSFLLTGEKPRPGEDLREAYARMITSHIQFARATVNAIWAELFGVGIVDPPLDFDLARYGADVKPPAPWMPQTIHPELLDALAKDFQAHDFDLRYLIRLLVTSSAYQLSHRIEGPWKPEYGSYFARRFIRRLPAEQVWDAVCQGTGVFNEMNRGDFGEKVKYVMQTVSPEDLGPKLFDALASFGLDDRL
;
A
#
# COMPACT_ATOMS: atom_id res chain seq x y z
N MET A 1 12.35 -34.41 7.72
CA MET A 1 11.28 -34.44 6.71
C MET A 1 10.45 -33.19 6.91
N GLY A 2 10.92 -32.06 6.37
CA GLY A 2 10.15 -30.82 6.38
C GLY A 2 9.02 -30.97 5.37
N GLN A 3 7.79 -30.75 5.82
CA GLN A 3 6.65 -30.66 4.93
C GLN A 3 6.95 -29.59 3.88
N HIS A 4 6.74 -29.95 2.61
CA HIS A 4 6.73 -29.01 1.50
C HIS A 4 5.83 -27.82 1.85
N PRO A 5 6.15 -26.57 1.46
CA PRO A 5 5.11 -25.56 1.38
C PRO A 5 4.05 -26.13 0.43
N GLU A 6 2.83 -26.34 0.92
CA GLU A 6 1.68 -26.40 0.03
C GLU A 6 1.78 -25.16 -0.88
N GLU A 7 1.53 -25.32 -2.19
CA GLU A 7 1.46 -24.18 -3.10
C GLU A 7 0.53 -23.13 -2.48
N GLU A 8 1.13 -22.05 -1.99
CA GLU A 8 0.39 -20.89 -1.52
C GLU A 8 -0.31 -20.36 -2.76
N LYS A 9 -1.60 -20.69 -2.89
CA LYS A 9 -2.39 -20.33 -4.08
C LYS A 9 -2.29 -18.83 -4.28
N SER A 10 -2.03 -18.42 -5.52
CA SER A 10 -1.93 -17.00 -5.84
C SER A 10 -3.21 -16.28 -5.39
N LYS A 11 -3.09 -15.04 -4.90
CA LYS A 11 -4.25 -14.23 -4.51
C LYS A 11 -5.25 -14.10 -5.66
N ALA A 12 -4.77 -14.05 -6.90
CA ALA A 12 -5.61 -14.10 -8.09
C ALA A 12 -6.46 -15.37 -8.15
N GLU A 13 -5.89 -16.53 -7.84
CA GLU A 13 -6.60 -17.83 -7.83
C GLU A 13 -7.62 -17.91 -6.68
N GLU A 14 -7.32 -17.34 -5.52
CA GLU A 14 -8.28 -17.26 -4.42
C GLU A 14 -9.48 -16.38 -4.80
N LEU A 15 -9.22 -15.18 -5.33
CA LEU A 15 -10.25 -14.27 -5.81
C LEU A 15 -11.04 -14.88 -6.97
N GLU A 16 -10.39 -15.68 -7.81
CA GLU A 16 -11.01 -16.41 -8.91
C GLU A 16 -12.04 -17.42 -8.38
N ARG A 17 -11.64 -18.26 -7.41
CA ARG A 17 -12.53 -19.21 -6.75
C ARG A 17 -13.72 -18.52 -6.09
N LEU A 18 -13.47 -17.41 -5.39
CA LEU A 18 -14.54 -16.62 -4.78
C LEU A 18 -15.49 -16.09 -5.85
N THR A 19 -14.94 -15.57 -6.94
CA THR A 19 -15.73 -15.03 -8.06
C THR A 19 -16.64 -16.10 -8.67
N GLU A 20 -16.12 -17.30 -8.92
CA GLU A 20 -16.90 -18.42 -9.48
C GLU A 20 -18.05 -18.88 -8.56
N SER A 21 -17.83 -18.85 -7.24
CA SER A 21 -18.85 -19.26 -6.28
C SER A 21 -20.06 -18.31 -6.22
N VAL A 22 -19.82 -17.01 -6.41
CA VAL A 22 -20.87 -15.98 -6.30
C VAL A 22 -21.55 -15.72 -7.65
N SER A 23 -20.82 -15.82 -8.77
CA SER A 23 -21.33 -15.42 -10.09
C SER A 23 -22.52 -16.27 -10.58
N LYS A 24 -22.64 -17.53 -10.14
CA LYS A 24 -23.66 -18.49 -10.61
C LYS A 24 -25.11 -18.10 -10.27
N THR A 25 -25.33 -17.14 -9.38
CA THR A 25 -26.67 -16.84 -8.82
C THR A 25 -27.33 -15.56 -9.35
N LEU A 26 -26.72 -14.85 -10.30
CA LEU A 26 -27.14 -13.50 -10.68
C LEU A 26 -27.41 -13.33 -12.21
N PRO A 27 -28.34 -12.45 -12.64
CA PRO A 27 -28.81 -12.36 -14.05
C PRO A 27 -27.84 -11.65 -15.02
N ALA A 28 -27.61 -12.15 -16.23
CA ALA A 28 -26.66 -11.54 -17.20
C ALA A 28 -27.13 -10.19 -17.80
N SER A 29 -26.20 -9.44 -18.42
CA SER A 29 -26.46 -8.17 -19.15
C SER A 29 -26.02 -8.30 -20.61
N PRO A 30 -26.73 -7.69 -21.59
CA PRO A 30 -26.49 -7.92 -23.03
C PRO A 30 -25.22 -7.23 -23.59
N ALA A 31 -24.62 -7.84 -24.61
CA ALA A 31 -23.28 -7.52 -25.13
C ALA A 31 -23.18 -6.28 -26.06
N VAL A 32 -22.18 -5.42 -25.78
CA VAL A 32 -21.73 -4.28 -26.60
C VAL A 32 -20.19 -4.18 -26.47
N PRO A 33 -19.44 -3.80 -27.52
CA PRO A 33 -18.00 -3.52 -27.41
C PRO A 33 -17.69 -2.52 -26.29
N VAL A 34 -16.63 -2.79 -25.53
CA VAL A 34 -16.21 -1.91 -24.42
C VAL A 34 -15.41 -0.73 -24.99
N ALA A 35 -15.91 0.50 -24.79
CA ALA A 35 -15.21 1.70 -25.23
C ALA A 35 -13.90 1.89 -24.46
N ARG A 36 -12.82 2.29 -25.15
CA ARG A 36 -11.53 2.61 -24.51
C ARG A 36 -11.55 4.07 -24.05
N LYS A 37 -11.42 4.31 -22.75
CA LYS A 37 -11.51 5.66 -22.14
C LYS A 37 -10.16 6.31 -21.92
N ASN A 38 -9.13 5.53 -21.63
CA ASN A 38 -7.77 6.03 -21.43
C ASN A 38 -6.72 4.97 -21.83
N PHE A 39 -5.44 5.28 -21.63
CA PHE A 39 -4.36 4.40 -22.06
C PHE A 39 -4.33 3.05 -21.32
N ILE A 40 -4.90 2.94 -20.11
CA ILE A 40 -5.01 1.66 -19.39
C ILE A 40 -5.81 0.68 -20.23
N ASP A 41 -6.93 1.14 -20.78
CA ASP A 41 -7.81 0.35 -21.64
C ASP A 41 -7.07 -0.05 -22.91
N GLU A 42 -6.27 0.83 -23.50
CA GLU A 42 -5.46 0.51 -24.68
C GLU A 42 -4.46 -0.62 -24.43
N TYR A 43 -3.79 -0.65 -23.28
CA TYR A 43 -2.86 -1.74 -22.94
C TYR A 43 -3.58 -3.05 -22.64
N LEU A 44 -4.61 -3.01 -21.78
CA LEU A 44 -5.31 -4.22 -21.36
C LEU A 44 -6.11 -4.85 -22.49
N PHE A 45 -6.97 -4.08 -23.17
CA PHE A 45 -7.82 -4.63 -24.23
C PHE A 45 -7.01 -5.08 -25.44
N ARG A 46 -5.89 -4.41 -25.77
CA ARG A 46 -4.97 -4.90 -26.82
C ARG A 46 -4.44 -6.29 -26.49
N LYS A 47 -4.00 -6.52 -25.24
CA LYS A 47 -3.46 -7.83 -24.84
C LYS A 47 -4.55 -8.90 -24.81
N ILE A 48 -5.73 -8.55 -24.27
CA ILE A 48 -6.93 -9.41 -24.29
C ILE A 48 -7.31 -9.81 -25.72
N GLU A 49 -7.33 -8.87 -26.66
CA GLU A 49 -7.64 -9.11 -28.08
C GLU A 49 -6.58 -9.98 -28.76
N GLN A 50 -5.29 -9.68 -28.55
CA GLN A 50 -4.16 -10.43 -29.10
C GLN A 50 -4.20 -11.90 -28.69
N ASP A 51 -4.45 -12.15 -27.40
CA ASP A 51 -4.44 -13.50 -26.83
C ASP A 51 -5.82 -14.17 -26.88
N LYS A 52 -6.83 -13.48 -27.45
CA LYS A 52 -8.21 -13.96 -27.62
C LYS A 52 -8.86 -14.37 -26.29
N VAL A 53 -8.57 -13.62 -25.23
CA VAL A 53 -9.17 -13.83 -23.91
C VAL A 53 -10.57 -13.22 -23.92
N PRO A 54 -11.61 -13.95 -23.47
CA PRO A 54 -12.93 -13.35 -23.32
C PRO A 54 -12.88 -12.32 -22.18
N HIS A 55 -13.60 -11.21 -22.33
CA HIS A 55 -13.73 -10.21 -21.26
C HIS A 55 -15.19 -9.96 -20.89
N ALA A 56 -15.41 -9.51 -19.65
CA ALA A 56 -16.70 -9.07 -19.17
C ALA A 56 -17.17 -7.81 -19.91
N LEU A 57 -18.47 -7.53 -19.82
CA LEU A 57 -19.04 -6.26 -20.28
C LEU A 57 -18.84 -5.17 -19.23
N LEU A 58 -19.19 -3.92 -19.57
CA LEU A 58 -19.28 -2.86 -18.58
C LEU A 58 -20.34 -3.20 -17.52
N CYS A 59 -20.03 -2.91 -16.27
CA CYS A 59 -20.93 -3.09 -15.15
C CYS A 59 -22.12 -2.15 -15.21
N SER A 60 -23.24 -2.57 -14.60
CA SER A 60 -24.43 -1.72 -14.45
C SER A 60 -24.14 -0.51 -13.56
N ASP A 61 -25.02 0.49 -13.59
CA ASP A 61 -24.88 1.65 -12.70
C ASP A 61 -24.97 1.29 -11.22
N THR A 62 -25.77 0.28 -10.87
CA THR A 62 -25.85 -0.21 -9.48
C THR A 62 -24.56 -0.90 -9.05
N GLU A 63 -23.96 -1.70 -9.93
CA GLU A 63 -22.67 -2.36 -9.66
C GLU A 63 -21.54 -1.32 -9.58
N PHE A 64 -21.50 -0.36 -10.51
CA PHE A 64 -20.53 0.74 -10.50
C PHE A 64 -20.64 1.58 -9.22
N LEU A 65 -21.85 2.07 -8.88
CA LEU A 65 -22.07 2.92 -7.72
C LEU A 65 -21.68 2.20 -6.43
N ARG A 66 -22.10 0.94 -6.27
CA ARG A 66 -21.73 0.14 -5.10
C ARG A 66 -20.21 -0.01 -4.97
N ARG A 67 -19.54 -0.31 -6.08
CA ARG A 67 -18.08 -0.51 -6.13
C ARG A 67 -17.34 0.76 -5.79
N ILE A 68 -17.65 1.86 -6.49
CA ILE A 68 -16.95 3.13 -6.30
C ILE A 68 -17.18 3.71 -4.91
N SER A 69 -18.38 3.56 -4.33
CA SER A 69 -18.64 3.97 -2.95
C SER A 69 -17.78 3.18 -1.97
N LEU A 70 -17.71 1.84 -2.06
CA LEU A 70 -16.85 1.07 -1.16
C LEU A 70 -15.36 1.35 -1.37
N ASP A 71 -14.92 1.41 -2.62
CA ASP A 71 -13.50 1.52 -2.93
C ASP A 71 -12.97 2.93 -2.58
N LEU A 72 -13.73 3.99 -2.86
CA LEU A 72 -13.32 5.36 -2.55
C LEU A 72 -13.71 5.85 -1.16
N THR A 73 -14.74 5.28 -0.50
CA THR A 73 -15.26 5.82 0.77
C THR A 73 -15.34 4.82 1.91
N GLY A 74 -15.20 3.53 1.62
CA GLY A 74 -15.41 2.45 2.59
C GLY A 74 -16.87 2.19 2.96
N ARG A 75 -17.83 2.95 2.40
CA ARG A 75 -19.24 2.95 2.81
C ARG A 75 -20.18 2.61 1.65
N LEU A 76 -21.40 2.15 1.96
CA LEU A 76 -22.43 1.93 0.95
C LEU A 76 -23.06 3.27 0.54
N PRO A 77 -23.56 3.39 -0.71
CA PRO A 77 -24.36 4.54 -1.11
C PRO A 77 -25.72 4.54 -0.38
N GLU A 78 -26.22 5.73 -0.04
CA GLU A 78 -27.55 5.88 0.55
C GLU A 78 -28.66 5.54 -0.46
N PRO A 79 -29.83 5.03 -0.03
CA PRO A 79 -30.92 4.66 -0.94
C PRO A 79 -31.34 5.77 -1.91
N GLU A 80 -31.38 7.03 -1.46
CA GLU A 80 -31.67 8.20 -2.28
C GLU A 80 -30.60 8.44 -3.35
N GLN A 81 -29.32 8.25 -3.01
CA GLN A 81 -28.20 8.40 -3.94
C GLN A 81 -28.29 7.34 -5.05
N ILE A 82 -28.61 6.10 -4.70
CA ILE A 82 -28.84 5.01 -5.67
C ILE A 82 -29.99 5.39 -6.62
N ARG A 83 -31.14 5.80 -6.09
CA ARG A 83 -32.30 6.19 -6.89
C ARG A 83 -31.99 7.35 -7.83
N LYS A 84 -31.24 8.35 -7.37
CA LYS A 84 -30.83 9.50 -8.18
C LYS A 84 -29.87 9.08 -9.30
N PHE A 85 -28.84 8.31 -8.96
CA PHE A 85 -27.79 7.92 -9.90
C PHE A 85 -28.29 6.99 -11.02
N VAL A 86 -29.18 6.06 -10.70
CA VAL A 86 -29.77 5.14 -11.68
C VAL A 86 -30.71 5.89 -12.64
N LYS A 87 -31.42 6.92 -12.17
CA LYS A 87 -32.31 7.75 -13.01
C LYS A 87 -31.55 8.78 -13.86
N ASP A 88 -30.33 9.13 -13.47
CA ASP A 88 -29.51 10.08 -14.20
C ASP A 88 -29.10 9.50 -15.56
N THR A 89 -29.30 10.27 -16.63
CA THR A 89 -29.01 9.87 -18.02
C THR A 89 -27.80 10.59 -18.59
N ASP A 90 -27.14 11.44 -17.80
CA ASP A 90 -25.93 12.12 -18.21
C ASP A 90 -24.82 11.09 -18.54
N PRO A 91 -24.26 11.11 -19.76
CA PRO A 91 -23.22 10.16 -20.17
C PRO A 91 -21.92 10.31 -19.35
N GLN A 92 -21.73 11.42 -18.64
CA GLN A 92 -20.58 11.68 -17.76
C GLN A 92 -20.90 11.51 -16.27
N LYS A 93 -22.07 10.95 -15.91
CA LYS A 93 -22.48 10.84 -14.50
C LYS A 93 -21.48 10.06 -13.63
N ARG A 94 -20.78 9.08 -14.20
CA ARG A 94 -19.78 8.26 -13.49
C ARG A 94 -18.55 9.09 -13.13
N GLU A 95 -18.01 9.82 -14.09
CA GLU A 95 -16.87 10.72 -13.92
C GLU A 95 -17.22 11.85 -12.94
N LYS A 96 -18.39 12.48 -13.09
CA LYS A 96 -18.88 13.52 -12.18
C LYS A 96 -19.06 13.01 -10.75
N LEU A 97 -19.53 11.77 -10.59
CA LEU A 97 -19.65 11.14 -9.27
C LEU A 97 -18.27 10.92 -8.63
N VAL A 98 -17.30 10.39 -9.40
CA VAL A 98 -15.92 10.20 -8.93
C VAL A 98 -15.33 11.54 -8.48
N ASP A 99 -15.46 12.57 -9.32
CA ASP A 99 -14.97 13.92 -9.02
C ASP A 99 -15.63 14.49 -7.75
N ALA A 100 -16.95 14.30 -7.59
CA ALA A 100 -17.67 14.75 -6.40
C ALA A 100 -17.24 14.03 -5.12
N ILE A 101 -17.01 12.70 -5.17
CA ILE A 101 -16.54 11.91 -4.02
C ILE A 101 -15.12 12.34 -3.60
N MET A 102 -14.24 12.54 -4.59
CA MET A 102 -12.83 12.83 -4.36
C MET A 102 -12.57 14.31 -4.05
N THR A 103 -13.53 15.21 -4.25
CA THR A 103 -13.34 16.64 -4.00
C THR A 103 -13.18 16.92 -2.50
N THR A 104 -12.13 17.66 -2.14
CA THR A 104 -11.96 18.21 -0.79
C THR A 104 -11.71 19.71 -0.91
N SER A 105 -12.66 20.53 -0.50
CA SER A 105 -12.45 21.98 -0.45
C SER A 105 -11.66 22.35 0.80
N THR A 106 -10.53 23.05 0.62
CA THR A 106 -9.72 23.64 1.70
C THR A 106 -9.92 25.16 1.83
N LYS A 107 -10.65 25.78 0.90
CA LYS A 107 -10.86 27.24 0.88
C LYS A 107 -11.81 27.67 1.99
N GLY A 108 -11.34 28.56 2.87
CA GLY A 108 -12.14 29.13 3.97
C GLY A 108 -12.43 28.17 5.12
N VAL A 109 -11.69 27.06 5.20
CA VAL A 109 -11.90 26.00 6.19
C VAL A 109 -11.37 26.43 7.57
N THR A 110 -12.25 26.44 8.58
CA THR A 110 -11.93 26.76 9.98
C THR A 110 -11.88 25.54 10.89
N LYS A 111 -12.42 24.38 10.46
CA LYS A 111 -12.32 23.07 11.12
C LYS A 111 -11.79 22.06 10.12
N LYS A 112 -10.89 21.16 10.55
CA LYS A 112 -10.36 20.07 9.72
C LYS A 112 -11.50 19.36 8.94
N PRO A 113 -11.44 19.32 7.60
CA PRO A 113 -12.51 18.72 6.81
C PRO A 113 -12.52 17.21 7.09
N SER A 114 -13.71 16.63 7.28
CA SER A 114 -13.87 15.18 7.38
C SER A 114 -14.72 14.72 6.21
N THR A 115 -14.14 13.92 5.31
CA THR A 115 -14.88 13.37 4.17
C THR A 115 -14.69 11.85 4.11
N PRO A 116 -15.69 11.09 3.66
CA PRO A 116 -15.57 9.63 3.53
C PRO A 116 -14.36 9.20 2.67
N PHE A 117 -13.99 9.98 1.66
CA PHE A 117 -12.79 9.75 0.86
C PHE A 117 -11.51 9.83 1.69
N LEU A 118 -11.34 10.92 2.45
CA LEU A 118 -10.17 11.09 3.31
C LEU A 118 -10.09 10.03 4.40
N ASP A 119 -11.23 9.70 5.02
CA ASP A 119 -11.30 8.68 6.07
C ASP A 119 -10.80 7.31 5.54
N ARG A 120 -11.30 6.89 4.37
CA ARG A 120 -10.92 5.63 3.70
C ARG A 120 -9.45 5.54 3.31
N TRP A 121 -8.92 6.60 2.69
CA TRP A 121 -7.54 6.59 2.20
C TRP A 121 -6.52 6.88 3.30
N ALA A 122 -6.89 7.63 4.35
CA ALA A 122 -6.06 7.73 5.54
C ALA A 122 -5.90 6.36 6.22
N TYR A 123 -6.97 5.56 6.27
CA TYR A 123 -6.92 4.19 6.77
C TYR A 123 -5.98 3.30 5.94
N PHE A 124 -6.09 3.37 4.61
CA PHE A 124 -5.18 2.63 3.70
C PHE A 124 -3.71 2.98 3.95
N PHE A 125 -3.38 4.28 4.04
CA PHE A 125 -1.99 4.69 4.29
C PHE A 125 -1.53 4.41 5.71
N ALA A 126 -2.42 4.45 6.70
CA ALA A 126 -2.10 4.05 8.07
C ALA A 126 -1.70 2.57 8.13
N ASP A 127 -2.43 1.68 7.44
CA ASP A 127 -2.09 0.26 7.31
C ASP A 127 -0.77 0.05 6.54
N LEU A 128 -0.62 0.72 5.38
CA LEU A 128 0.62 0.65 4.59
C LEU A 128 1.85 1.08 5.40
N PHE A 129 1.73 2.12 6.22
CA PHE A 129 2.80 2.62 7.09
C PHE A 129 2.84 1.96 8.47
N ARG A 130 2.06 0.89 8.69
CA ARG A 130 2.07 0.04 9.89
C ARG A 130 1.79 0.81 11.18
N LEU A 131 0.88 1.78 11.09
CA LEU A 131 0.51 2.66 12.19
C LEU A 131 -0.23 1.86 13.28
N ASN A 132 0.38 1.68 14.45
CA ASN A 132 -0.16 0.83 15.52
C ASN A 132 -0.15 1.49 16.91
N SER A 133 -0.63 0.75 17.92
CA SER A 133 -0.86 1.26 19.29
C SER A 133 0.38 1.62 20.09
N PHE A 134 1.56 1.09 19.72
CA PHE A 134 2.81 1.32 20.47
C PHE A 134 3.27 2.79 20.48
N MET A 135 2.80 3.62 19.55
CA MET A 135 3.19 5.03 19.45
C MET A 135 2.27 5.99 20.23
N SER A 136 1.18 5.52 20.84
CA SER A 136 0.32 6.33 21.73
C SER A 136 -0.05 7.71 21.13
N ARG A 137 0.32 8.84 21.74
CA ARG A 137 0.09 10.18 21.20
C ARG A 137 0.77 10.39 19.83
N GLY A 138 1.97 9.84 19.64
CA GLY A 138 2.73 9.90 18.38
C GLY A 138 1.96 9.29 17.21
N ARG A 139 1.22 8.20 17.46
CA ARG A 139 0.31 7.58 16.48
C ARG A 139 -0.74 8.57 15.99
N THR A 140 -1.45 9.22 16.92
CA THR A 140 -2.51 10.19 16.59
C THR A 140 -1.95 11.34 15.75
N LEU A 141 -0.75 11.82 16.08
CA LEU A 141 -0.06 12.85 15.29
C LEU A 141 0.27 12.37 13.89
N PHE A 142 0.79 11.15 13.74
CA PHE A 142 1.17 10.61 12.45
C PHE A 142 -0.05 10.32 11.56
N TYR A 143 -1.13 9.76 12.12
CA TYR A 143 -2.41 9.62 11.42
C TYR A 143 -2.92 10.98 10.93
N ASN A 144 -2.87 12.00 11.80
CA ASN A 144 -3.27 13.35 11.41
C ASN A 144 -2.38 13.93 10.29
N HIS A 145 -1.10 13.58 10.26
CA HIS A 145 -0.19 13.97 9.20
C HIS A 145 -0.52 13.30 7.86
N ILE A 146 -0.81 11.99 7.86
CA ILE A 146 -1.33 11.26 6.68
C ILE A 146 -2.63 11.91 6.20
N TYR A 147 -3.55 12.19 7.12
CA TYR A 147 -4.83 12.82 6.79
C TYR A 147 -4.64 14.20 6.15
N ASN A 148 -3.72 15.01 6.69
CA ASN A 148 -3.41 16.33 6.17
C ASN A 148 -2.74 16.26 4.79
N PHE A 149 -1.81 15.34 4.61
CA PHE A 149 -1.18 15.00 3.33
C PHE A 149 -2.24 14.76 2.24
N LEU A 150 -3.23 13.92 2.53
CA LEU A 150 -4.36 13.67 1.62
C LEU A 150 -5.26 14.89 1.45
N THR A 151 -5.52 15.65 2.52
CA THR A 151 -6.40 16.83 2.52
C THR A 151 -5.89 17.91 1.57
N VAL A 152 -4.59 18.18 1.59
CA VAL A 152 -3.96 19.23 0.77
C VAL A 152 -3.47 18.70 -0.59
N ASN A 153 -3.67 17.41 -0.87
CA ASN A 153 -3.18 16.73 -2.07
C ASN A 153 -1.68 16.96 -2.29
N GLN A 154 -0.88 16.80 -1.23
CA GLN A 154 0.57 16.97 -1.32
C GLN A 154 1.16 15.88 -2.26
N PRO A 155 2.13 16.22 -3.13
CA PRO A 155 2.86 15.25 -3.94
C PRO A 155 3.43 14.10 -3.10
N TYR A 156 3.19 12.86 -3.52
CA TYR A 156 3.56 11.68 -2.72
C TYR A 156 5.07 11.57 -2.50
N ASP A 157 5.88 11.90 -3.50
CA ASP A 157 7.34 11.91 -3.37
C ASP A 157 7.82 12.89 -2.30
N GLN A 158 7.24 14.08 -2.24
CA GLN A 158 7.56 15.09 -1.23
C GLN A 158 7.15 14.65 0.17
N PHE A 159 5.97 14.03 0.30
CA PHE A 159 5.52 13.45 1.57
C PHE A 159 6.50 12.38 2.07
N VAL A 160 6.87 11.43 1.20
CA VAL A 160 7.83 10.36 1.54
C VAL A 160 9.21 10.90 1.89
N ARG A 161 9.75 11.90 1.16
CA ARG A 161 11.01 12.56 1.55
C ARG A 161 10.91 13.13 2.97
N GLY A 162 9.81 13.83 3.28
CA GLY A 162 9.54 14.35 4.61
C GLY A 162 9.52 13.28 5.70
N LEU A 163 8.97 12.10 5.43
CA LEU A 163 9.01 10.97 6.36
C LEU A 163 10.45 10.46 6.59
N LEU A 164 11.21 10.30 5.51
CA LEU A 164 12.54 9.69 5.55
C LEU A 164 13.60 10.59 6.19
N THR A 165 13.40 11.91 6.16
CA THR A 165 14.42 12.87 6.63
C THR A 165 14.05 13.57 7.94
N ALA A 166 12.85 13.30 8.47
CA ALA A 166 12.37 13.91 9.71
C ALA A 166 13.33 13.72 10.89
N THR A 167 13.46 14.75 11.71
CA THR A 167 14.13 14.76 13.02
C THR A 167 13.28 15.49 14.04
N ALA A 168 13.40 15.15 15.32
CA ALA A 168 12.76 15.86 16.40
C ALA A 168 13.43 15.59 17.73
N ASP A 169 13.37 16.58 18.63
CA ASP A 169 13.69 16.39 20.05
C ASP A 169 12.56 15.65 20.80
N SER A 170 11.42 15.45 20.15
CA SER A 170 10.32 14.60 20.62
C SER A 170 9.39 14.25 19.45
N ASN A 171 9.08 12.97 19.29
CA ASN A 171 8.07 12.48 18.36
C ASN A 171 6.65 12.92 18.68
N PHE A 172 6.40 13.49 19.87
CA PHE A 172 5.13 14.11 20.22
C PHE A 172 4.98 15.55 19.70
N ASN A 173 6.04 16.11 19.13
CA ASN A 173 6.05 17.44 18.53
C ASN A 173 6.30 17.42 17.01
N SER A 174 6.70 16.27 16.46
CA SER A 174 6.89 16.09 15.02
C SER A 174 6.16 14.85 14.54
N ALA A 175 5.09 15.06 13.76
CA ALA A 175 4.32 13.95 13.22
C ALA A 175 5.13 13.01 12.29
N PRO A 176 5.92 13.49 11.30
CA PRO A 176 6.60 12.60 10.36
C PRO A 176 7.69 11.73 11.00
N THR A 177 8.27 12.10 12.14
CA THR A 177 9.29 11.27 12.81
C THR A 177 8.75 9.93 13.31
N ASN A 178 7.45 9.87 13.61
CA ASN A 178 6.80 8.64 14.07
C ASN A 178 6.85 7.52 13.03
N PHE A 179 6.98 7.85 11.73
CA PHE A 179 7.20 6.85 10.68
C PHE A 179 8.45 6.01 10.94
N LEU A 180 9.59 6.66 11.23
CA LEU A 180 10.86 5.93 11.44
C LEU A 180 10.92 5.31 12.83
N ILE A 181 10.44 6.03 13.85
CA ILE A 181 10.46 5.54 15.24
C ILE A 181 9.68 4.24 15.36
N HIS A 182 8.58 4.07 14.62
CA HIS A 182 7.80 2.84 14.67
C HIS A 182 8.64 1.56 14.43
N PHE A 183 9.74 1.64 13.69
CA PHE A 183 10.59 0.49 13.34
C PHE A 183 11.85 0.37 14.22
N TYR A 184 11.87 0.99 15.41
CA TYR A 184 12.98 0.81 16.34
C TYR A 184 13.04 -0.65 16.82
N VAL A 185 14.25 -1.08 17.15
CA VAL A 185 14.53 -2.36 17.80
C VAL A 185 15.18 -2.07 19.13
N ASP A 186 14.66 -2.64 20.23
CA ASP A 186 15.34 -2.57 21.53
C ASP A 186 16.29 -3.77 21.70
N GLU A 187 17.25 -3.60 22.60
CA GLU A 187 18.02 -4.70 23.18
C GLU A 187 17.10 -5.69 23.93
N GLN A 188 17.62 -6.86 24.29
CA GLN A 188 16.85 -7.94 24.93
C GLN A 188 16.13 -7.54 26.23
N ASP A 189 16.63 -6.53 26.94
CA ASP A 189 16.03 -6.03 28.18
C ASP A 189 14.94 -4.96 27.96
N ASN A 190 14.68 -4.58 26.70
CA ASN A 190 13.73 -3.55 26.28
C ASN A 190 14.02 -2.15 26.87
N THR A 191 15.28 -1.85 27.19
CA THR A 191 15.65 -0.56 27.79
C THR A 191 16.29 0.40 26.80
N ILE A 192 17.20 -0.12 25.99
CA ILE A 192 18.05 0.66 25.08
C ILE A 192 17.72 0.28 23.64
N VAL A 193 17.65 1.27 22.76
CA VAL A 193 17.49 1.05 21.32
C VAL A 193 18.76 0.41 20.77
N ASN A 194 18.64 -0.78 20.18
CA ASN A 194 19.67 -1.40 19.36
C ASN A 194 19.70 -0.69 18.00
N HIS A 195 20.68 0.18 17.81
CA HIS A 195 20.75 1.05 16.65
C HIS A 195 20.99 0.30 15.35
N GLU A 196 21.88 -0.70 15.32
CA GLU A 196 22.19 -1.39 14.08
C GLU A 196 21.04 -2.28 13.59
N ASP A 197 20.32 -2.95 14.49
CA ASP A 197 19.10 -3.67 14.12
C ASP A 197 17.98 -2.71 13.70
N THR A 198 17.92 -1.52 14.30
CA THR A 198 17.01 -0.44 13.86
C THR A 198 17.35 0.03 12.45
N TYR A 199 18.62 0.26 12.10
CA TYR A 199 19.02 0.66 10.75
C TYR A 199 18.65 -0.41 9.71
N ASP A 200 18.79 -1.67 10.08
CA ASP A 200 18.41 -2.83 9.26
C ASP A 200 16.89 -2.88 9.02
N GLU A 201 16.07 -2.69 10.06
CA GLU A 201 14.62 -2.59 9.91
C GLU A 201 14.23 -1.41 9.02
N LEU A 202 14.81 -0.23 9.23
CA LEU A 202 14.53 0.94 8.40
C LEU A 202 14.82 0.67 6.91
N ALA A 203 15.91 -0.02 6.60
CA ALA A 203 16.23 -0.42 5.22
C ALA A 203 15.18 -1.38 4.64
N ILE A 204 14.79 -2.41 5.39
CA ILE A 204 13.79 -3.40 4.95
C ILE A 204 12.44 -2.74 4.70
N ARG A 205 11.94 -1.98 5.70
CA ARG A 205 10.60 -1.38 5.66
C ARG A 205 10.49 -0.35 4.56
N THR A 206 11.48 0.53 4.42
CA THR A 206 11.46 1.56 3.38
C THR A 206 11.61 0.99 1.97
N THR A 207 12.46 -0.03 1.78
CA THR A 207 12.60 -0.68 0.46
C THR A 207 11.33 -1.45 0.09
N ARG A 208 10.71 -2.14 1.06
CA ARG A 208 9.48 -2.88 0.83
C ARG A 208 8.30 -1.96 0.53
N MET A 209 8.09 -0.91 1.32
CA MET A 209 6.96 0.01 1.16
C MET A 209 7.10 0.88 -0.10
N PHE A 210 8.29 1.42 -0.34
CA PHE A 210 8.48 2.46 -1.37
C PHE A 210 9.07 1.94 -2.67
N LEU A 211 9.69 0.76 -2.70
CA LEU A 211 10.19 0.15 -3.94
C LEU A 211 9.50 -1.18 -4.27
N GLY A 212 8.67 -1.69 -3.36
CA GLY A 212 8.04 -3.00 -3.50
C GLY A 212 9.05 -4.12 -3.46
N ILE A 213 10.22 -3.95 -2.82
CA ILE A 213 11.28 -4.95 -2.79
C ILE A 213 11.54 -5.34 -1.34
N ASN A 214 11.36 -6.61 -1.03
CA ASN A 214 11.55 -7.12 0.31
C ASN A 214 12.99 -7.62 0.52
N LEU A 215 13.75 -6.90 1.35
CA LEU A 215 15.15 -7.22 1.66
C LEU A 215 15.30 -8.12 2.89
N GLU A 216 14.20 -8.53 3.53
CA GLU A 216 14.23 -9.23 4.80
C GLU A 216 15.07 -10.52 4.73
N CYS A 217 14.91 -11.31 3.67
CA CYS A 217 15.69 -12.55 3.50
C CYS A 217 17.20 -12.29 3.43
N ILE A 218 17.61 -11.28 2.65
CA ILE A 218 19.05 -10.97 2.49
C ILE A 218 19.65 -10.22 3.68
N SER A 219 18.85 -9.86 4.68
CA SER A 219 19.35 -9.34 5.95
C SER A 219 20.00 -10.43 6.81
N CYS A 220 19.55 -11.69 6.64
CA CYS A 220 20.05 -12.85 7.39
C CYS A 220 21.09 -13.67 6.63
N HIS A 221 20.91 -13.92 5.33
CA HIS A 221 21.82 -14.73 4.52
C HIS A 221 22.05 -14.12 3.13
N GLY A 222 23.10 -14.54 2.41
CA GLY A 222 23.24 -14.17 0.99
C GLY A 222 22.16 -14.82 0.14
N GLY A 223 21.82 -14.25 -1.01
CA GLY A 223 20.73 -14.78 -1.83
C GLY A 223 21.04 -16.09 -2.56
N ALA A 224 22.29 -16.26 -2.99
CA ALA A 224 22.73 -17.45 -3.71
C ALA A 224 22.50 -18.73 -2.87
N HIS A 225 21.94 -19.75 -3.50
CA HIS A 225 21.56 -21.05 -2.94
C HIS A 225 20.43 -21.03 -1.89
N HIS A 226 19.82 -19.88 -1.65
CA HIS A 226 18.75 -19.74 -0.65
C HIS A 226 17.44 -19.17 -1.24
N LEU A 227 17.51 -18.34 -2.29
CA LEU A 227 16.37 -17.55 -2.78
C LEU A 227 15.86 -17.95 -4.16
N GLU A 228 16.41 -19.00 -4.78
CA GLU A 228 16.03 -19.47 -6.12
C GLU A 228 14.55 -19.86 -6.23
N LYS A 229 13.91 -20.16 -5.10
CA LYS A 229 12.49 -20.53 -5.00
C LYS A 229 11.59 -19.39 -4.48
N ILE A 230 12.18 -18.24 -4.14
CA ILE A 230 11.47 -17.13 -3.49
C ILE A 230 11.54 -15.87 -4.37
N ASN A 231 12.74 -15.45 -4.75
CA ASN A 231 12.95 -14.23 -5.54
C ASN A 231 14.28 -14.33 -6.31
N LEU A 232 14.20 -14.44 -7.63
CA LEU A 232 15.35 -14.60 -8.53
C LEU A 232 16.27 -13.38 -8.50
N TRP A 233 15.74 -12.17 -8.42
CA TRP A 233 16.59 -10.98 -8.35
C TRP A 233 17.49 -10.97 -7.12
N LEU A 234 16.95 -11.38 -5.96
CA LEU A 234 17.71 -11.45 -4.73
C LEU A 234 18.78 -12.53 -4.74
N THR A 235 18.70 -13.57 -5.59
CA THR A 235 19.75 -14.61 -5.69
C THR A 235 21.13 -14.06 -6.03
N SER A 236 21.17 -12.91 -6.71
CA SER A 236 22.39 -12.19 -7.09
C SER A 236 22.88 -11.17 -6.06
N ARG A 237 22.25 -11.12 -4.88
CA ARG A 237 22.54 -10.14 -3.82
C ARG A 237 23.20 -10.78 -2.62
N GLU A 238 24.15 -10.06 -2.05
CA GLU A 238 24.82 -10.45 -0.81
C GLU A 238 24.29 -9.66 0.38
N ARG A 239 24.54 -10.15 1.60
CA ARG A 239 24.26 -9.39 2.83
C ARG A 239 24.99 -8.04 2.84
N ALA A 240 26.15 -7.96 2.20
CA ALA A 240 26.89 -6.72 2.04
C ALA A 240 26.10 -5.65 1.27
N ASP A 241 25.34 -6.03 0.25
CA ASP A 241 24.48 -5.09 -0.49
C ASP A 241 23.37 -4.54 0.40
N PHE A 242 22.79 -5.40 1.25
CA PHE A 242 21.83 -4.98 2.27
C PHE A 242 22.44 -4.00 3.27
N TRP A 243 23.64 -4.26 3.80
CA TRP A 243 24.28 -3.35 4.75
C TRP A 243 24.65 -2.00 4.13
N LYS A 244 25.03 -1.95 2.85
CA LYS A 244 25.22 -0.66 2.13
C LYS A 244 23.92 0.14 2.06
N GLN A 245 22.78 -0.54 1.94
CA GLN A 245 21.46 0.09 1.96
C GLN A 245 21.07 0.56 3.38
N ALA A 246 21.37 -0.25 4.41
CA ALA A 246 21.15 0.12 5.81
C ALA A 246 22.07 1.24 6.30
N ALA A 247 23.27 1.34 5.74
CA ALA A 247 24.26 2.35 6.13
C ALA A 247 23.81 3.80 5.86
N PHE A 248 22.82 4.03 4.99
CA PHE A 248 22.18 5.35 4.87
C PHE A 248 21.51 5.82 6.17
N PHE A 249 21.09 4.88 7.02
CA PHE A 249 20.53 5.16 8.35
C PHE A 249 21.59 5.16 9.45
N GLY A 250 22.87 4.92 9.16
CA GLY A 250 23.91 4.79 10.19
C GLY A 250 24.14 6.05 11.06
N LYS A 251 23.59 7.20 10.64
CA LYS A 251 23.58 8.44 11.42
C LYS A 251 22.29 8.67 12.21
N VAL A 252 21.28 7.82 12.08
CA VAL A 252 20.06 7.89 12.90
C VAL A 252 20.40 7.63 14.35
N ARG A 253 19.99 8.53 15.24
CA ARG A 253 20.04 8.30 16.69
C ARG A 253 18.64 8.46 17.26
N MET A 254 18.06 7.34 17.65
CA MET A 254 16.82 7.20 18.42
C MET A 254 17.12 6.87 19.88
N TYR A 255 16.53 7.59 20.83
CA TYR A 255 16.61 7.24 22.25
C TYR A 255 15.46 7.86 23.04
N ARG A 256 15.15 7.27 24.21
CA ARG A 256 14.12 7.74 25.13
C ARG A 256 14.70 8.78 26.09
N PRO A 257 14.27 10.05 26.05
CA PRO A 257 14.87 11.11 26.87
C PRO A 257 14.48 11.04 28.35
N TYR A 258 13.36 10.39 28.69
CA TYR A 258 12.79 10.34 30.05
C TYR A 258 12.79 8.94 30.68
N GLY A 259 13.56 8.00 30.10
CA GLY A 259 13.73 6.62 30.58
C GLY A 259 12.97 5.56 29.80
N ASP A 260 13.18 4.30 30.17
CA ASP A 260 12.99 3.11 29.32
C ASP A 260 11.54 2.71 29.03
N LYS A 261 10.56 3.26 29.77
CA LYS A 261 9.14 2.92 29.63
C LYS A 261 8.29 3.98 28.96
N TRP A 262 8.91 5.02 28.40
CA TRP A 262 8.21 6.06 27.66
C TRP A 262 8.19 5.75 26.17
N ASP A 263 7.05 6.02 25.58
CA ASP A 263 6.73 6.03 24.14
C ASP A 263 7.22 7.32 23.43
N GLU A 264 8.00 8.13 24.14
CA GLU A 264 8.62 9.35 23.65
C GLU A 264 10.07 9.11 23.23
N PHE A 265 10.41 9.53 22.01
CA PHE A 265 11.72 9.38 21.42
C PHE A 265 12.24 10.70 20.86
N VAL A 266 13.53 10.93 21.09
CA VAL A 266 14.34 11.87 20.28
C VAL A 266 14.79 11.12 19.03
N LEU A 267 14.70 11.76 17.87
CA LEU A 267 15.22 11.25 16.60
C LEU A 267 16.09 12.33 15.93
N ASN A 268 17.39 12.06 15.75
CA ASN A 268 18.29 12.99 15.06
C ASN A 268 19.35 12.27 14.20
N ASN A 269 20.24 13.05 13.55
CA ASN A 269 21.30 12.54 12.66
C ASN A 269 22.70 12.51 13.31
N GLN A 270 22.77 12.26 14.62
CA GLN A 270 24.04 12.27 15.38
C GLN A 270 24.57 10.87 15.73
N GLY A 271 24.12 9.83 15.03
CA GLY A 271 24.59 8.46 15.17
C GLY A 271 26.08 8.31 14.85
N LYS A 272 26.71 7.25 15.36
CA LYS A 272 28.15 7.02 15.20
C LYS A 272 28.51 6.56 13.78
N GLY A 273 27.57 5.94 13.08
CA GLY A 273 27.79 5.24 11.81
C GLY A 273 27.23 3.82 11.92
N TYR A 274 27.20 3.11 10.79
CA TYR A 274 26.82 1.70 10.77
C TYR A 274 28.02 0.84 11.23
N ASP A 275 27.82 -0.05 12.20
CA ASP A 275 28.87 -0.86 12.81
C ASP A 275 28.64 -2.36 12.60
N LEU A 276 29.51 -3.02 11.84
CA LEU A 276 29.43 -4.47 11.59
C LEU A 276 29.86 -5.31 12.79
N SER A 277 30.48 -4.72 13.82
CA SER A 277 30.91 -5.45 15.01
C SER A 277 29.82 -5.54 16.09
N SER A 278 28.71 -4.81 15.93
CA SER A 278 27.62 -4.84 16.89
C SER A 278 26.92 -6.20 16.93
N GLN A 279 26.46 -6.58 18.12
CA GLN A 279 25.64 -7.77 18.29
C GLN A 279 24.21 -7.46 17.83
N SER A 280 23.64 -8.37 17.06
CA SER A 280 22.25 -8.32 16.66
C SER A 280 21.40 -9.14 17.62
N VAL A 281 20.21 -8.64 17.94
CA VAL A 281 19.19 -9.35 18.73
C VAL A 281 18.11 -9.98 17.84
N LEU A 282 18.01 -9.55 16.56
CA LEU A 282 17.06 -10.08 15.59
C LEU A 282 17.67 -10.99 14.52
N ARG A 283 18.97 -10.81 14.19
CA ARG A 283 19.60 -11.37 12.99
C ARG A 283 20.86 -12.15 13.30
N LEU A 284 21.32 -12.87 12.28
CA LEU A 284 22.63 -13.51 12.31
C LEU A 284 23.76 -12.48 12.39
N PRO A 285 24.88 -12.80 13.05
CA PRO A 285 26.03 -11.89 13.18
C PRO A 285 26.43 -11.25 11.85
N ARG A 286 26.72 -9.95 11.91
CA ARG A 286 27.27 -9.19 10.78
C ARG A 286 28.69 -9.65 10.49
N GLN A 287 29.10 -9.59 9.23
CA GLN A 287 30.42 -10.02 8.77
C GLN A 287 31.16 -8.82 8.19
N GLN A 288 32.49 -8.86 8.17
CA GLN A 288 33.28 -7.80 7.57
C GLN A 288 32.92 -7.62 6.09
N ALA A 289 32.56 -6.40 5.71
CA ALA A 289 32.20 -6.03 4.34
C ALA A 289 32.45 -4.53 4.10
N ASP A 290 32.41 -4.11 2.83
CA ASP A 290 32.28 -2.70 2.47
C ASP A 290 30.84 -2.24 2.74
N ILE A 291 30.70 -1.27 3.63
CA ILE A 291 29.42 -0.67 4.06
C ILE A 291 29.29 0.79 3.61
N THR A 292 30.07 1.22 2.61
CA THR A 292 29.91 2.54 2.02
C THR A 292 28.46 2.69 1.53
N PRO A 293 27.68 3.67 2.04
CA PRO A 293 26.28 3.83 1.66
C PRO A 293 26.12 3.92 0.14
N SER A 294 25.27 3.08 -0.40
CA SER A 294 25.07 2.94 -1.85
C SER A 294 23.67 2.45 -2.12
N PHE A 295 22.94 3.13 -3.00
CA PHE A 295 21.57 2.78 -3.33
C PHE A 295 21.52 1.45 -4.07
N LEU A 296 20.73 0.50 -3.56
CA LEU A 296 20.74 -0.89 -4.00
C LEU A 296 20.44 -1.07 -5.50
N LEU A 297 19.62 -0.19 -6.08
CA LEU A 297 19.17 -0.32 -7.47
C LEU A 297 20.13 0.27 -8.50
N THR A 298 20.92 1.29 -8.13
CA THR A 298 21.75 2.04 -9.10
C THR A 298 23.23 2.10 -8.72
N GLY A 299 23.60 1.76 -7.49
CA GLY A 299 24.94 1.97 -6.96
C GLY A 299 25.25 3.43 -6.64
N GLU A 300 24.26 4.34 -6.73
CA GLU A 300 24.47 5.77 -6.44
C GLU A 300 24.86 5.98 -4.98
N LYS A 301 25.87 6.80 -4.73
CA LYS A 301 26.39 7.14 -3.41
C LYS A 301 25.96 8.55 -2.99
N PRO A 302 25.94 8.88 -1.69
CA PRO A 302 25.72 10.24 -1.22
C PRO A 302 26.70 11.21 -1.86
N ARG A 303 26.23 12.44 -2.16
CA ARG A 303 27.10 13.52 -2.62
C ARG A 303 28.03 13.96 -1.47
N PRO A 304 29.22 14.52 -1.77
CA PRO A 304 30.10 15.03 -0.72
C PRO A 304 29.39 16.05 0.19
N GLY A 305 29.36 15.76 1.50
CA GLY A 305 28.69 16.61 2.51
C GLY A 305 27.17 16.51 2.58
N GLU A 306 26.54 15.65 1.77
CA GLU A 306 25.09 15.39 1.83
C GLU A 306 24.76 14.53 3.06
N ASP A 307 23.66 14.88 3.75
CA ASP A 307 23.11 14.03 4.80
C ASP A 307 22.69 12.67 4.21
N LEU A 308 23.00 11.57 4.91
CA LEU A 308 22.78 10.23 4.38
C LEU A 308 21.29 9.94 4.14
N ARG A 309 20.38 10.41 5.00
CA ARG A 309 18.95 10.19 4.81
C ARG A 309 18.38 11.07 3.72
N GLU A 310 18.88 12.31 3.59
CA GLU A 310 18.53 13.18 2.45
C GLU A 310 18.98 12.56 1.11
N ALA A 311 20.19 12.01 1.05
CA ALA A 311 20.69 11.27 -0.11
C ALA A 311 19.78 10.09 -0.45
N TYR A 312 19.44 9.27 0.55
CA TYR A 312 18.55 8.12 0.35
C TYR A 312 17.15 8.53 -0.10
N ALA A 313 16.55 9.54 0.54
CA ALA A 313 15.23 10.06 0.20
C ALA A 313 15.18 10.61 -1.23
N ARG A 314 16.25 11.28 -1.68
CA ARG A 314 16.40 11.74 -3.06
C ARG A 314 16.51 10.57 -4.05
N MET A 315 17.37 9.60 -3.76
CA MET A 315 17.59 8.42 -4.62
C MET A 315 16.31 7.59 -4.78
N ILE A 316 15.65 7.25 -3.66
CA ILE A 316 14.46 6.40 -3.68
C ILE A 316 13.33 7.05 -4.48
N THR A 317 13.02 8.32 -4.21
CA THR A 317 11.88 9.01 -4.83
C THR A 317 12.11 9.43 -6.28
N SER A 318 13.37 9.54 -6.72
CA SER A 318 13.70 9.83 -8.12
C SER A 318 13.68 8.58 -9.01
N HIS A 319 13.81 7.39 -8.43
CA HIS A 319 13.89 6.15 -9.18
C HIS A 319 12.51 5.69 -9.68
N ILE A 320 12.41 5.19 -10.92
CA ILE A 320 11.13 4.75 -11.51
C ILE A 320 10.43 3.64 -10.69
N GLN A 321 11.20 2.81 -9.98
CA GLN A 321 10.66 1.76 -9.12
C GLN A 321 9.80 2.32 -7.97
N PHE A 322 10.05 3.55 -7.52
CA PHE A 322 9.19 4.21 -6.54
C PHE A 322 7.78 4.45 -7.09
N ALA A 323 7.71 4.95 -8.32
CA ALA A 323 6.43 5.13 -9.01
C ALA A 323 5.76 3.79 -9.33
N ARG A 324 6.51 2.77 -9.79
CA ARG A 324 5.97 1.41 -10.05
C ARG A 324 5.37 0.80 -8.80
N ALA A 325 6.08 0.81 -7.68
CA ALA A 325 5.61 0.24 -6.42
C ALA A 325 4.33 0.96 -5.94
N THR A 326 4.34 2.29 -5.96
CA THR A 326 3.18 3.11 -5.57
C THR A 326 1.96 2.81 -6.43
N VAL A 327 2.10 2.88 -7.76
CA VAL A 327 1.02 2.57 -8.70
C VAL A 327 0.51 1.15 -8.50
N ASN A 328 1.40 0.17 -8.34
CA ASN A 328 1.01 -1.22 -8.17
C ASN A 328 0.26 -1.48 -6.87
N ALA A 329 0.65 -0.80 -5.77
CA ALA A 329 -0.07 -0.89 -4.50
C ALA A 329 -1.47 -0.27 -4.59
N ILE A 330 -1.61 0.92 -5.20
CA ILE A 330 -2.91 1.57 -5.42
C ILE A 330 -3.78 0.74 -6.40
N TRP A 331 -3.17 0.16 -7.43
CA TRP A 331 -3.83 -0.77 -8.33
C TRP A 331 -4.34 -2.00 -7.56
N ALA A 332 -3.50 -2.64 -6.75
CA ALA A 332 -3.90 -3.81 -5.98
C ALA A 332 -5.05 -3.51 -5.02
N GLU A 333 -5.07 -2.32 -4.40
CA GLU A 333 -6.16 -1.88 -3.53
C GLU A 333 -7.49 -1.72 -4.30
N LEU A 334 -7.43 -1.15 -5.50
CA LEU A 334 -8.62 -0.89 -6.31
C LEU A 334 -9.08 -2.13 -7.10
N PHE A 335 -8.17 -2.90 -7.69
CA PHE A 335 -8.43 -4.06 -8.55
C PHE A 335 -8.48 -5.39 -7.77
N GLY A 336 -8.02 -5.42 -6.51
CA GLY A 336 -8.00 -6.57 -5.61
C GLY A 336 -6.69 -7.37 -5.65
N VAL A 337 -5.97 -7.31 -6.77
CA VAL A 337 -4.68 -7.96 -7.02
C VAL A 337 -3.78 -6.98 -7.79
N GLY A 338 -2.47 -7.01 -7.53
CA GLY A 338 -1.52 -6.13 -8.22
C GLY A 338 -1.29 -6.52 -9.67
N ILE A 339 -0.81 -5.58 -10.50
CA ILE A 339 -0.25 -5.92 -11.82
C ILE A 339 0.94 -6.85 -11.63
N VAL A 340 1.77 -6.53 -10.65
CA VAL A 340 2.76 -7.42 -10.03
C VAL A 340 2.17 -7.90 -8.70
N ASP A 341 2.11 -9.21 -8.49
CA ASP A 341 1.58 -9.81 -7.25
C ASP A 341 2.60 -10.82 -6.68
N PRO A 342 2.85 -10.83 -5.36
CA PRO A 342 2.32 -9.90 -4.34
C PRO A 342 2.76 -8.44 -4.54
N PRO A 343 1.96 -7.44 -4.15
CA PRO A 343 2.14 -6.05 -4.59
C PRO A 343 3.36 -5.34 -4.03
N LEU A 344 3.94 -5.84 -2.92
CA LEU A 344 5.13 -5.30 -2.26
C LEU A 344 6.34 -6.25 -2.33
N ASP A 345 6.30 -7.26 -3.20
CA ASP A 345 7.33 -8.30 -3.33
C ASP A 345 7.71 -8.50 -4.81
N PHE A 346 8.22 -7.43 -5.43
CA PHE A 346 8.76 -7.44 -6.80
C PHE A 346 9.99 -8.34 -6.89
N ASP A 347 9.99 -9.19 -7.90
CA ASP A 347 11.15 -9.89 -8.41
C ASP A 347 11.59 -9.22 -9.72
N LEU A 348 12.58 -8.33 -9.61
CA LEU A 348 13.05 -7.55 -10.75
C LEU A 348 13.69 -8.40 -11.86
N ALA A 349 14.08 -9.66 -11.57
CA ALA A 349 14.59 -10.59 -12.58
C ALA A 349 13.46 -11.29 -13.34
N ARG A 350 12.21 -11.14 -12.89
CA ARG A 350 10.99 -11.63 -13.53
C ARG A 350 10.10 -10.50 -14.06
N TYR A 351 10.59 -9.26 -14.06
CA TYR A 351 9.84 -8.09 -14.51
C TYR A 351 10.40 -7.54 -15.84
N GLY A 352 9.52 -7.31 -16.81
CA GLY A 352 9.86 -6.71 -18.11
C GLY A 352 9.16 -7.42 -19.27
N ALA A 353 8.95 -6.71 -20.38
CA ALA A 353 8.21 -7.21 -21.55
C ALA A 353 8.84 -8.47 -22.17
N ASP A 354 10.17 -8.49 -22.26
CA ASP A 354 10.94 -9.54 -22.94
C ASP A 354 11.65 -10.50 -21.96
N VAL A 355 11.27 -10.45 -20.68
CA VAL A 355 11.92 -11.27 -19.65
C VAL A 355 11.58 -12.74 -19.86
N LYS A 356 12.60 -13.61 -19.83
CA LYS A 356 12.45 -15.06 -19.93
C LYS A 356 13.10 -15.72 -18.72
N PRO A 357 12.41 -15.77 -17.57
CA PRO A 357 12.94 -16.37 -16.36
C PRO A 357 13.27 -17.86 -16.59
N PRO A 358 14.27 -18.41 -15.87
CA PRO A 358 14.56 -19.84 -15.93
C PRO A 358 13.37 -20.65 -15.41
N ALA A 359 13.10 -21.80 -16.03
CA ALA A 359 12.06 -22.72 -15.55
C ALA A 359 12.34 -23.13 -14.07
N PRO A 360 11.31 -23.27 -13.22
CA PRO A 360 9.87 -23.18 -13.52
C PRO A 360 9.28 -21.76 -13.45
N TRP A 361 10.09 -20.72 -13.28
CA TRP A 361 9.58 -19.36 -13.13
C TRP A 361 8.95 -18.83 -14.41
N MET A 362 7.86 -18.09 -14.24
CA MET A 362 7.22 -17.29 -15.28
C MET A 362 7.46 -15.80 -15.01
N PRO A 363 7.35 -14.90 -16.01
CA PRO A 363 7.28 -13.46 -15.75
C PRO A 363 6.28 -13.17 -14.63
N GLN A 364 6.62 -12.25 -13.72
CA GLN A 364 5.76 -11.97 -12.57
C GLN A 364 4.46 -11.27 -12.99
N THR A 365 4.44 -10.67 -14.18
CA THR A 365 3.28 -10.04 -14.78
C THR A 365 3.29 -10.18 -16.30
N ILE A 366 2.10 -10.20 -16.91
CA ILE A 366 1.91 -10.11 -18.37
C ILE A 366 1.68 -8.67 -18.86
N HIS A 367 1.68 -7.69 -17.96
CA HIS A 367 1.45 -6.27 -18.25
C HIS A 367 2.57 -5.34 -17.76
N PRO A 368 3.87 -5.66 -17.95
CA PRO A 368 4.95 -4.79 -17.49
C PRO A 368 4.93 -3.42 -18.19
N GLU A 369 4.50 -3.33 -19.44
CA GLU A 369 4.42 -2.05 -20.17
C GLU A 369 3.31 -1.14 -19.67
N LEU A 370 2.20 -1.72 -19.18
CA LEU A 370 1.12 -0.95 -18.54
C LEU A 370 1.63 -0.34 -17.23
N LEU A 371 2.30 -1.14 -16.39
CA LEU A 371 2.83 -0.63 -15.12
C LEU A 371 3.90 0.44 -15.36
N ASP A 372 4.75 0.27 -16.37
CA ASP A 372 5.73 1.28 -16.78
C ASP A 372 5.08 2.56 -17.30
N ALA A 373 4.00 2.45 -18.07
CA ALA A 373 3.25 3.60 -18.56
C ALA A 373 2.59 4.37 -17.42
N LEU A 374 1.91 3.67 -16.50
CA LEU A 374 1.30 4.27 -15.32
C LEU A 374 2.35 4.92 -14.40
N ALA A 375 3.51 4.29 -14.21
CA ALA A 375 4.58 4.84 -13.37
C ALA A 375 5.14 6.15 -13.96
N LYS A 376 5.37 6.20 -15.29
CA LYS A 376 5.82 7.41 -15.98
C LYS A 376 4.76 8.51 -15.95
N ASP A 377 3.50 8.14 -16.15
CA ASP A 377 2.37 9.07 -16.09
C ASP A 377 2.21 9.67 -14.69
N PHE A 378 2.36 8.85 -13.64
CA PHE A 378 2.35 9.31 -12.25
C PHE A 378 3.51 10.28 -11.94
N GLN A 379 4.72 10.01 -12.45
CA GLN A 379 5.84 10.96 -12.35
C GLN A 379 5.57 12.27 -13.11
N ALA A 380 4.95 12.19 -14.29
CA ALA A 380 4.63 13.34 -15.12
C ALA A 380 3.52 14.23 -14.53
N HIS A 381 2.70 13.67 -13.64
CA HIS A 381 1.66 14.39 -12.89
C HIS A 381 2.08 14.64 -11.43
N ASP A 382 3.37 14.90 -11.20
CA ASP A 382 3.93 15.32 -9.91
C ASP A 382 3.55 14.41 -8.73
N PHE A 383 3.46 13.10 -8.98
CA PHE A 383 3.09 12.10 -7.97
C PHE A 383 1.73 12.39 -7.28
N ASP A 384 0.77 12.95 -8.03
CA ASP A 384 -0.58 13.23 -7.56
C ASP A 384 -1.41 11.94 -7.41
N LEU A 385 -1.68 11.55 -6.17
CA LEU A 385 -2.48 10.35 -5.87
C LEU A 385 -3.94 10.47 -6.27
N ARG A 386 -4.55 11.66 -6.15
CA ARG A 386 -5.95 11.84 -6.56
C ARG A 386 -6.07 11.71 -8.07
N TYR A 387 -5.13 12.26 -8.81
CA TYR A 387 -5.03 12.05 -10.25
C TYR A 387 -4.94 10.56 -10.60
N LEU A 388 -3.99 9.84 -9.97
CA LEU A 388 -3.80 8.39 -10.20
C LEU A 388 -5.08 7.59 -9.88
N ILE A 389 -5.65 7.77 -8.69
CA ILE A 389 -6.88 7.07 -8.28
C ILE A 389 -8.01 7.36 -9.27
N ARG A 390 -8.19 8.62 -9.68
CA ARG A 390 -9.20 9.02 -10.65
C ARG A 390 -8.99 8.34 -12.01
N LEU A 391 -7.76 8.33 -12.52
CA LEU A 391 -7.40 7.68 -13.78
C LEU A 391 -7.75 6.19 -13.77
N LEU A 392 -7.42 5.50 -12.67
CA LEU A 392 -7.72 4.08 -12.49
C LEU A 392 -9.23 3.81 -12.47
N VAL A 393 -9.98 4.49 -11.60
CA VAL A 393 -11.42 4.20 -11.40
C VAL A 393 -12.33 4.67 -12.54
N THR A 394 -11.83 5.56 -13.41
CA THR A 394 -12.54 6.01 -14.61
C THR A 394 -12.22 5.20 -15.86
N SER A 395 -11.23 4.28 -15.81
CA SER A 395 -10.96 3.34 -16.91
C SER A 395 -12.14 2.40 -17.18
N SER A 396 -12.26 1.91 -18.41
CA SER A 396 -13.24 0.87 -18.73
C SER A 396 -12.87 -0.46 -18.09
N ALA A 397 -11.57 -0.77 -17.97
CA ALA A 397 -11.06 -1.93 -17.25
C ALA A 397 -11.58 -2.00 -15.80
N TYR A 398 -11.48 -0.90 -15.05
CA TYR A 398 -12.05 -0.83 -13.70
C TYR A 398 -13.58 -0.96 -13.70
N GLN A 399 -14.26 -0.58 -14.79
CA GLN A 399 -15.70 -0.63 -14.93
C GLN A 399 -16.22 -1.94 -15.52
N LEU A 400 -15.37 -2.94 -15.77
CA LEU A 400 -15.82 -4.26 -16.17
C LEU A 400 -16.70 -4.89 -15.07
N SER A 401 -17.72 -5.63 -15.47
CA SER A 401 -18.50 -6.46 -14.55
C SER A 401 -17.65 -7.62 -14.04
N HIS A 402 -18.05 -8.20 -12.93
CA HIS A 402 -17.54 -9.50 -12.51
C HIS A 402 -18.10 -10.65 -13.37
N ARG A 403 -19.20 -10.43 -14.09
CA ARG A 403 -19.86 -11.44 -14.91
C ARG A 403 -19.23 -11.53 -16.28
N ILE A 404 -18.98 -12.75 -16.70
CA ILE A 404 -18.57 -13.06 -18.06
C ILE A 404 -19.48 -14.15 -18.64
N GLU A 405 -19.83 -14.01 -19.91
CA GLU A 405 -20.55 -15.03 -20.64
C GLU A 405 -19.55 -16.02 -21.24
N GLY A 406 -19.79 -17.32 -21.09
CA GLY A 406 -18.94 -18.37 -21.67
C GLY A 406 -17.89 -18.94 -20.72
N PRO A 407 -17.03 -19.85 -21.21
CA PRO A 407 -16.05 -20.56 -20.40
C PRO A 407 -14.94 -19.60 -19.93
N TRP A 408 -14.68 -19.62 -18.62
CA TRP A 408 -13.60 -18.87 -17.99
C TRP A 408 -12.53 -19.83 -17.48
N LYS A 409 -11.25 -19.41 -17.58
CA LYS A 409 -10.12 -20.18 -17.06
C LYS A 409 -9.35 -19.36 -16.02
N PRO A 410 -8.81 -19.97 -14.96
CA PRO A 410 -8.09 -19.24 -13.92
C PRO A 410 -6.90 -18.41 -14.43
N GLU A 411 -6.23 -18.86 -15.49
CA GLU A 411 -5.05 -18.19 -16.05
C GLU A 411 -5.39 -16.82 -16.66
N TYR A 412 -6.67 -16.58 -16.98
CA TYR A 412 -7.16 -15.29 -17.47
C TYR A 412 -7.19 -14.21 -16.39
N GLY A 413 -7.02 -14.58 -15.11
CA GLY A 413 -7.05 -13.62 -14.02
C GLY A 413 -6.04 -12.47 -14.19
N SER A 414 -4.83 -12.79 -14.68
CA SER A 414 -3.76 -11.81 -14.91
C SER A 414 -4.07 -10.77 -15.99
N TYR A 415 -5.10 -10.99 -16.83
CA TYR A 415 -5.51 -10.08 -17.90
C TYR A 415 -6.40 -8.93 -17.42
N PHE A 416 -6.91 -8.99 -16.18
CA PHE A 416 -7.93 -8.07 -15.68
C PHE A 416 -9.17 -7.97 -16.60
N ALA A 417 -9.50 -9.05 -17.29
CA ALA A 417 -10.59 -9.09 -18.27
C ALA A 417 -12.00 -9.12 -17.62
N ARG A 418 -12.09 -9.02 -16.29
CA ARG A 418 -13.31 -8.84 -15.51
C ARG A 418 -12.98 -8.29 -14.12
N ARG A 419 -13.99 -7.82 -13.39
CA ARG A 419 -13.83 -7.49 -11.97
C ARG A 419 -13.75 -8.76 -11.11
N PHE A 420 -12.71 -8.87 -10.28
CA PHE A 420 -12.70 -9.86 -9.21
C PHE A 420 -13.67 -9.49 -8.09
N ILE A 421 -14.41 -10.50 -7.61
CA ILE A 421 -15.15 -10.38 -6.35
C ILE A 421 -14.13 -10.44 -5.23
N ARG A 422 -14.17 -9.46 -4.32
CA ARG A 422 -13.29 -9.38 -3.16
C ARG A 422 -14.08 -9.53 -1.86
N ARG A 423 -13.41 -10.04 -0.83
CA ARG A 423 -13.88 -9.92 0.54
C ARG A 423 -13.91 -8.44 0.95
N LEU A 424 -14.92 -8.05 1.71
CA LEU A 424 -14.96 -6.73 2.33
C LEU A 424 -14.10 -6.78 3.61
N PRO A 425 -13.25 -5.77 3.85
CA PRO A 425 -12.59 -5.59 5.14
C PRO A 425 -13.61 -5.51 6.28
N ALA A 426 -13.17 -5.88 7.49
CA ALA A 426 -14.02 -5.93 8.69
C ALA A 426 -14.78 -4.61 8.93
N GLU A 427 -14.10 -3.49 8.72
CA GLU A 427 -14.65 -2.13 8.85
C GLU A 427 -15.78 -1.89 7.86
N GLN A 428 -15.62 -2.31 6.60
CA GLN A 428 -16.64 -2.17 5.56
C GLN A 428 -17.85 -3.08 5.84
N VAL A 429 -17.63 -4.29 6.36
CA VAL A 429 -18.71 -5.21 6.75
C VAL A 429 -19.52 -4.63 7.89
N TRP A 430 -18.84 -4.18 8.95
CA TRP A 430 -19.48 -3.58 10.11
C TRP A 430 -20.29 -2.34 9.74
N ASP A 431 -19.66 -1.40 9.04
CA ASP A 431 -20.32 -0.16 8.62
C ASP A 431 -21.52 -0.43 7.70
N ALA A 432 -21.45 -1.44 6.83
CA ALA A 432 -22.57 -1.85 5.99
C ALA A 432 -23.75 -2.41 6.79
N VAL A 433 -23.49 -3.21 7.84
CA VAL A 433 -24.53 -3.74 8.74
C VAL A 433 -25.19 -2.61 9.53
N CYS A 434 -24.39 -1.70 10.09
CA CYS A 434 -24.89 -0.51 10.79
C CYS A 434 -25.77 0.36 9.88
N GLN A 435 -25.29 0.64 8.66
CA GLN A 435 -26.05 1.44 7.69
C GLN A 435 -27.34 0.75 7.25
N GLY A 436 -27.31 -0.57 7.02
CA GLY A 436 -28.50 -1.33 6.61
C GLY A 436 -29.56 -1.46 7.71
N THR A 437 -29.16 -1.50 8.98
CA THR A 437 -30.06 -1.61 10.13
C THR A 437 -30.48 -0.26 10.73
N GLY A 438 -29.74 0.80 10.42
CA GLY A 438 -29.89 2.11 11.07
C GLY A 438 -29.35 2.13 12.51
N VAL A 439 -28.69 1.06 12.96
CA VAL A 439 -28.16 0.92 14.33
C VAL A 439 -26.66 1.20 14.31
N PHE A 440 -26.25 2.33 14.88
CA PHE A 440 -24.85 2.74 14.97
C PHE A 440 -24.38 2.77 16.42
N ASN A 441 -23.13 2.36 16.63
CA ASN A 441 -22.40 2.61 17.86
C ASN A 441 -21.62 3.93 17.72
N GLU A 442 -21.58 4.72 18.78
CA GLU A 442 -20.69 5.89 18.84
C GLU A 442 -19.30 5.46 19.30
N MET A 443 -18.31 5.72 18.45
CA MET A 443 -16.89 5.49 18.72
C MET A 443 -16.21 6.81 19.07
N ASN A 444 -15.09 6.76 19.78
CA ASN A 444 -14.23 7.93 19.93
C ASN A 444 -13.49 8.20 18.61
N ARG A 445 -12.94 9.40 18.47
CA ARG A 445 -11.99 9.72 17.41
C ARG A 445 -10.78 10.40 18.01
N GLY A 446 -9.73 9.61 18.23
CA GLY A 446 -8.53 10.03 18.93
C GLY A 446 -8.84 10.61 20.32
N ASP A 447 -7.91 11.42 20.80
CA ASP A 447 -7.83 11.79 22.22
C ASP A 447 -8.79 12.94 22.65
N PHE A 448 -9.58 13.49 21.72
CA PHE A 448 -10.33 14.75 21.91
C PHE A 448 -11.85 14.59 22.12
N GLY A 449 -12.34 13.35 22.31
CA GLY A 449 -13.74 13.10 22.65
C GLY A 449 -14.76 13.39 21.54
N GLU A 450 -14.32 13.64 20.30
CA GLU A 450 -15.21 13.66 19.13
C GLU A 450 -15.81 12.26 18.94
N LYS A 451 -17.13 12.20 18.75
CA LYS A 451 -17.85 10.95 18.51
C LYS A 451 -18.07 10.73 17.02
N VAL A 452 -17.78 9.53 16.55
CA VAL A 452 -17.93 9.11 15.15
C VAL A 452 -18.74 7.83 15.04
N LYS A 453 -19.30 7.57 13.85
CA LYS A 453 -20.23 6.45 13.62
C LYS A 453 -19.68 5.37 12.72
N TYR A 454 -18.72 5.71 11.87
CA TYR A 454 -18.10 4.78 10.92
C TYR A 454 -16.71 4.40 11.40
N VAL A 455 -16.35 3.13 11.26
CA VAL A 455 -15.08 2.60 11.76
C VAL A 455 -13.89 3.33 11.14
N MET A 456 -13.90 3.58 9.83
CA MET A 456 -12.79 4.29 9.16
C MET A 456 -12.64 5.78 9.56
N GLN A 457 -13.53 6.32 10.38
CA GLN A 457 -13.35 7.66 10.96
C GLN A 457 -12.46 7.66 12.19
N THR A 458 -12.24 6.49 12.81
CA THR A 458 -11.37 6.36 13.97
C THR A 458 -9.91 6.56 13.58
N VAL A 459 -9.10 6.90 14.58
CA VAL A 459 -7.66 7.14 14.44
C VAL A 459 -6.87 5.92 14.91
N SER A 460 -7.47 5.10 15.78
CA SER A 460 -6.78 3.96 16.36
C SER A 460 -7.71 2.83 16.82
N PRO A 461 -7.15 1.66 17.18
CA PRO A 461 -7.95 0.56 17.72
C PRO A 461 -8.65 0.88 19.05
N GLU A 462 -8.06 1.72 19.90
CA GLU A 462 -8.65 2.08 21.21
C GLU A 462 -9.91 2.93 21.07
N ASP A 463 -10.07 3.61 19.93
CA ASP A 463 -11.28 4.39 19.62
C ASP A 463 -12.55 3.53 19.48
N LEU A 464 -12.37 2.25 19.13
CA LEU A 464 -13.45 1.29 18.87
C LEU A 464 -14.13 0.83 20.17
N GLY A 465 -13.37 0.81 21.27
CA GLY A 465 -13.74 0.10 22.49
C GLY A 465 -13.64 -1.43 22.35
N PRO A 466 -13.54 -2.16 23.48
CA PRO A 466 -13.14 -3.57 23.48
C PRO A 466 -14.11 -4.48 22.72
N LYS A 467 -15.42 -4.29 22.88
CA LYS A 467 -16.43 -5.15 22.24
C LYS A 467 -16.43 -5.04 20.72
N LEU A 468 -16.27 -3.82 20.19
CA LEU A 468 -16.24 -3.62 18.74
C LEU A 468 -14.92 -4.11 18.17
N PHE A 469 -13.82 -3.86 18.86
CA PHE A 469 -12.51 -4.40 18.49
C PHE A 469 -12.57 -5.93 18.31
N ASP A 470 -13.09 -6.66 19.30
CA ASP A 470 -13.23 -8.13 19.24
C ASP A 470 -14.14 -8.59 18.09
N ALA A 471 -15.23 -7.84 17.84
CA ALA A 471 -16.13 -8.11 16.73
C ALA A 471 -15.44 -7.92 15.38
N LEU A 472 -14.67 -6.85 15.19
CA LEU A 472 -13.92 -6.61 13.96
C LEU A 472 -12.78 -7.61 13.77
N ALA A 473 -12.09 -7.99 14.86
CA ALA A 473 -11.08 -9.06 14.82
C ALA A 473 -11.67 -10.38 14.31
N SER A 474 -12.92 -10.69 14.70
CA SER A 474 -13.65 -11.87 14.19
C SER A 474 -13.95 -11.81 12.68
N PHE A 475 -13.87 -10.63 12.05
CA PHE A 475 -14.00 -10.41 10.61
C PHE A 475 -12.65 -10.24 9.89
N GLY A 476 -11.52 -10.55 10.55
CA GLY A 476 -10.17 -10.52 9.97
C GLY A 476 -9.46 -9.17 10.10
N LEU A 477 -9.80 -8.36 11.11
CA LEU A 477 -9.06 -7.11 11.42
C LEU A 477 -7.67 -7.40 12.01
N ASP A 478 -7.48 -8.56 12.65
CA ASP A 478 -6.21 -9.01 13.25
C ASP A 478 -5.04 -9.02 12.26
N ASP A 479 -5.30 -9.28 10.98
CA ASP A 479 -4.30 -9.24 9.91
C ASP A 479 -3.74 -7.83 9.61
N ARG A 480 -4.34 -6.76 10.16
CA ARG A 480 -4.06 -5.34 9.84
C ARG A 480 -3.77 -4.45 11.05
N LEU A 481 -3.66 -5.03 12.25
CA LEU A 481 -3.47 -4.32 13.52
C LEU A 481 -2.01 -4.18 13.96
#